data_AF-A0A2S0L125-F1
#
_entry.id   AF-A0A2S0L125-F1
#
_cell.length_a   1.000
_cell.length_b   1.000
_cell.length_c   1.000
_cell.angle_alpha   90.00
_cell.angle_beta   90.00
_cell.angle_gamma   90.00
#
_symmetry.space_group_name_H-M   'P 1'
#
loop_
_entity.id
_entity.type
_entity.pdbx_description
1 polymer ?
#
loop_
_entity_poly.entity_id
_entity_poly.type
_entity_poly.pdbx_seq_one_letter_code
_entity_poly.pdbx_strand_id
1 'polypeptide(L)'
;MKHTITICMGSSCFARGNKRNLKIIEEYLARYKIDCALNGRGCVGRCRSGPNLSIDGEAFEQVDSETLIDLLDSKLRKDAP
;
A
#
# COMPACT_ATOMS: atom_id res chain seq x y z
N MET A 1 -0.25 17.09 -2.51
CA MET A 1 -0.03 15.64 -2.56
C MET A 1 1.42 15.37 -2.83
N LYS A 2 2.15 14.94 -1.79
CA LYS A 2 3.58 14.61 -1.90
C LYS A 2 3.78 13.15 -2.33
N HIS A 3 2.83 12.27 -2.02
CA HIS A 3 2.91 10.83 -2.30
C HIS A 3 1.60 10.26 -2.87
N THR A 4 1.68 9.12 -3.54
CA THR A 4 0.52 8.35 -4.03
C THR A 4 0.70 6.86 -3.78
N ILE A 5 -0.30 6.23 -3.17
CA ILE A 5 -0.41 4.78 -3.02
C ILE A 5 -1.56 4.30 -3.90
N THR A 6 -1.32 3.22 -4.66
CA THR A 6 -2.38 2.50 -5.38
C THR A 6 -2.42 1.04 -4.92
N ILE A 7 -3.57 0.60 -4.42
CA ILE A 7 -3.77 -0.77 -3.92
C ILE A 7 -4.59 -1.60 -4.90
N CYS A 8 -4.16 -2.84 -5.18
CA CYS A 8 -4.93 -3.77 -6.01
C CYS A 8 -6.13 -4.31 -5.22
N MET A 9 -7.34 -3.93 -5.65
CA MET A 9 -8.61 -4.34 -5.05
C MET A 9 -9.28 -5.47 -5.85
N GLY A 10 -8.56 -6.10 -6.78
CA GLY A 10 -9.00 -7.34 -7.41
C GLY A 10 -9.22 -8.43 -6.35
N SER A 11 -10.25 -9.26 -6.54
CA SER A 11 -10.74 -10.25 -5.56
C SER A 11 -9.62 -11.09 -4.91
N SER A 12 -8.66 -11.58 -5.70
CA SER A 12 -7.52 -12.35 -5.22
C SER A 12 -6.61 -11.54 -4.27
N CYS A 13 -6.21 -10.33 -4.66
CA CYS A 13 -5.37 -9.49 -3.80
C CYS A 13 -6.12 -9.04 -2.55
N PHE A 14 -7.40 -8.70 -2.69
CA PHE A 14 -8.27 -8.29 -1.60
C PHE A 14 -8.39 -9.39 -0.54
N ALA A 15 -8.68 -10.63 -0.97
CA ALA A 15 -8.82 -11.78 -0.09
C ALA A 15 -7.49 -12.23 0.56
N ARG A 16 -6.36 -12.06 -0.15
CA ARG A 16 -5.04 -12.48 0.32
C ARG A 16 -4.37 -11.49 1.27
N GLY A 17 -4.91 -10.29 1.46
CA GLY A 17 -4.36 -9.35 2.43
C GLY A 17 -4.71 -7.88 2.19
N ASN A 18 -5.05 -7.47 0.96
CA ASN A 18 -5.25 -6.05 0.68
C ASN A 18 -6.45 -5.44 1.41
N LYS A 19 -7.45 -6.23 1.85
CA LYS A 19 -8.48 -5.72 2.76
C LYS A 19 -7.89 -5.22 4.08
N ARG A 20 -6.92 -5.95 4.63
CA ARG A 20 -6.24 -5.59 5.89
C ARG A 20 -5.23 -4.48 5.64
N ASN A 21 -4.43 -4.59 4.58
CA ASN A 21 -3.44 -3.58 4.23
C ASN A 21 -4.06 -2.21 3.96
N LEU A 22 -5.26 -2.15 3.34
CA LEU A 22 -5.98 -0.90 3.14
C LEU A 22 -6.21 -0.16 4.47
N LYS A 23 -6.74 -0.87 5.47
CA LYS A 23 -7.00 -0.29 6.82
C LYS A 23 -5.71 0.20 7.48
N ILE A 24 -4.64 -0.60 7.38
CA ILE A 24 -3.34 -0.24 7.94
C ILE A 24 -2.79 1.03 7.27
N ILE A 25 -2.90 1.14 5.95
CA ILE A 25 -2.47 2.34 5.23
C ILE A 25 -3.29 3.55 5.67
N GLU A 26 -4.62 3.44 5.74
CA GLU A 26 -5.49 4.53 6.20
C GLU A 26 -5.12 5.01 7.61
N GLU A 27 -4.97 4.08 8.56
CA GLU A 27 -4.58 4.38 9.94
C GLU A 27 -3.17 5.00 10.01
N TYR A 28 -2.23 4.49 9.23
CA TYR A 28 -0.86 4.98 9.19
C TYR A 28 -0.79 6.42 8.64
N LEU A 29 -1.44 6.70 7.51
CA LEU A 29 -1.48 8.03 6.91
C LEU A 29 -2.13 9.06 7.87
N ALA A 30 -3.21 8.66 8.55
CA ALA A 30 -3.87 9.51 9.54
C ALA A 30 -2.98 9.77 10.77
N ARG A 31 -2.33 8.72 11.30
CA ARG A 31 -1.45 8.80 12.49
C ARG A 31 -0.28 9.75 12.27
N TYR A 32 0.36 9.69 11.11
CA TYR A 32 1.54 10.49 10.80
C TYR A 32 1.23 11.77 10.01
N LYS A 33 -0.06 12.07 9.77
CA LYS A 33 -0.52 13.26 9.02
C LYS A 33 0.17 13.40 7.66
N ILE A 34 0.34 12.28 6.94
CA ILE A 34 1.03 12.24 5.65
C ILE A 34 0.06 12.65 4.54
N ASP A 35 0.40 13.68 3.76
CA ASP A 35 -0.32 14.08 2.55
C ASP A 35 -0.05 13.10 1.39
N CYS A 36 -0.86 12.04 1.34
CA CYS A 36 -0.78 10.98 0.34
C CYS A 36 -2.15 10.69 -0.28
N ALA A 37 -2.21 10.57 -1.60
CA ALA A 37 -3.38 10.01 -2.28
C ALA A 37 -3.42 8.49 -2.10
N LEU A 38 -4.53 7.95 -1.58
CA LEU A 38 -4.75 6.51 -1.51
C LEU A 38 -5.83 6.09 -2.50
N ASN A 39 -5.43 5.35 -3.53
CA ASN A 39 -6.31 4.95 -4.63
C ASN A 39 -6.51 3.43 -4.64
N GLY A 40 -7.76 2.99 -4.80
CA GLY A 40 -8.06 1.60 -5.15
C GLY A 40 -8.09 1.42 -6.66
N ARG A 41 -7.48 0.34 -7.17
CA ARG A 41 -7.60 -0.07 -8.58
C ARG A 41 -8.16 -1.48 -8.67
N GLY A 42 -8.87 -1.79 -9.76
CA GLY A 42 -9.23 -3.17 -10.10
C GLY A 42 -8.00 -4.08 -10.29
N CYS A 43 -8.24 -5.32 -10.72
CA CYS A 43 -7.17 -6.30 -10.92
C CYS A 43 -6.04 -5.77 -11.82
N VAL A 44 -4.79 -5.98 -11.39
CA VAL A 44 -3.57 -5.57 -12.12
C VAL A 44 -2.92 -6.72 -12.89
N GLY A 45 -3.59 -7.88 -12.99
CA GLY A 45 -3.08 -9.04 -13.75
C GLY A 45 -1.94 -9.83 -13.09
N ARG A 46 -1.52 -9.47 -11.87
CA ARG A 46 -0.39 -10.09 -11.14
C ARG A 46 -0.83 -10.93 -9.93
N CYS A 47 -1.93 -11.69 -10.05
CA CYS A 47 -2.49 -12.42 -8.91
C CYS A 47 -1.52 -13.44 -8.29
N ARG A 48 -0.64 -14.06 -9.09
CA ARG A 48 0.35 -15.04 -8.61
C ARG A 48 1.32 -14.45 -7.57
N SER A 49 1.67 -13.18 -7.71
CA SER A 49 2.56 -12.46 -6.79
C SER A 49 1.81 -11.51 -5.86
N GLY A 50 0.47 -11.56 -5.81
CA GLY A 50 -0.30 -10.73 -4.89
C GLY A 50 -0.10 -11.11 -3.41
N PRO A 51 -0.46 -10.23 -2.45
CA PRO A 51 -1.12 -8.94 -2.66
C PRO A 51 -0.18 -7.88 -3.26
N ASN A 52 -0.71 -7.08 -4.18
CA ASN A 52 0.08 -6.07 -4.90
C ASN A 52 -0.40 -4.66 -4.55
N LEU A 53 0.56 -3.74 -4.46
CA LEU A 53 0.32 -2.30 -4.38
C LEU A 53 1.46 -1.55 -5.06
N SER A 54 1.31 -0.24 -5.23
CA SER A 54 2.40 0.63 -5.67
C SER A 54 2.46 1.89 -4.82
N ILE A 55 3.66 2.39 -4.58
CA ILE A 55 3.91 3.67 -3.90
C ILE A 55 4.75 4.53 -4.85
N ASP A 56 4.26 5.73 -5.17
CA ASP A 56 4.89 6.68 -6.09
C ASP A 56 5.25 6.06 -7.45
N GLY A 57 4.42 5.13 -7.93
CA GLY A 57 4.59 4.42 -9.19
C GLY A 57 5.49 3.18 -9.12
N GLU A 58 6.18 2.94 -8.01
CA GLU A 58 6.98 1.73 -7.79
C GLU A 58 6.10 0.59 -7.30
N ALA A 59 6.19 -0.58 -7.96
CA ALA A 59 5.34 -1.73 -7.66
C ALA A 59 5.95 -2.64 -6.59
N PHE A 60 5.11 -3.09 -5.66
CA PHE A 60 5.45 -4.02 -4.60
C PHE A 60 4.52 -5.22 -4.64
N GLU A 61 5.11 -6.39 -4.46
CA GLU A 61 4.46 -7.69 -4.58
C GLU A 61 4.57 -8.45 -3.26
N GLN A 62 3.67 -9.41 -3.05
CA GLN A 62 3.59 -10.24 -1.84
C GLN A 62 3.56 -9.43 -0.54
N VAL A 63 2.95 -8.24 -0.58
CA VAL A 63 2.94 -7.33 0.57
C VAL A 63 1.95 -7.84 1.62
N ASP A 64 2.48 -8.27 2.76
CA ASP A 64 1.73 -8.57 3.96
C ASP A 64 1.72 -7.37 4.92
N SER A 65 1.08 -7.53 6.08
CA SER A 65 0.93 -6.44 7.04
C SER A 65 2.23 -6.04 7.75
N GLU A 66 3.20 -6.93 7.84
CA GLU A 66 4.49 -6.65 8.49
C GLU A 66 5.37 -5.85 7.54
N THR A 67 5.60 -6.41 6.34
CA THR A 67 6.37 -5.78 5.25
C THR A 67 5.78 -4.45 4.79
N LEU A 68 4.46 -4.27 4.91
CA LEU A 68 3.78 -3.01 4.60
C LEU A 68 4.26 -1.85 5.48
N ILE A 69 4.41 -2.05 6.80
CA ILE A 69 4.79 -0.96 7.70
C ILE A 69 6.21 -0.49 7.38
N ASP A 70 7.14 -1.44 7.21
CA ASP A 70 8.53 -1.13 6.83
C ASP A 70 8.59 -0.39 5.49
N LEU A 71 7.74 -0.80 4.54
CA LEU A 71 7.65 -0.15 3.24
C LEU A 71 7.13 1.29 3.35
N LEU A 72 6.09 1.53 4.15
CA LEU A 72 5.54 2.87 4.39
C LEU A 72 6.56 3.77 5.08
N ASP A 73 7.26 3.26 6.11
CA ASP A 73 8.33 3.99 6.78
C ASP A 73 9.46 4.34 5.79
N SER A 74 9.90 3.35 5.01
CA SER A 74 10.96 3.52 4.02
C SER A 74 10.60 4.50 2.91
N LYS A 75 9.34 4.54 2.45
CA LYS A 75 8.95 5.37 1.28
C LYS A 75 8.42 6.74 1.67
N LEU A 76 7.77 6.87 2.83
CA LEU A 76 7.03 8.08 3.20
C LEU A 76 7.67 8.86 4.35
N ARG A 77 8.62 8.26 5.08
CA ARG A 77 9.24 8.86 6.28
C ARG A 77 10.77 8.91 6.23
N LYS A 78 11.40 8.97 5.04
CA LYS A 78 12.87 9.06 4.88
C LYS A 78 13.55 10.24 5.61
N ASP A 79 12.78 11.22 6.06
CA ASP A 79 13.26 12.39 6.81
C ASP A 79 12.74 12.45 8.26
N ALA A 80 12.22 11.34 8.81
CA ALA A 80 11.89 11.30 10.23
C ALA A 80 13.19 11.40 11.06
N PRO A 81 13.28 12.36 12.00
CA PRO A 81 14.46 12.52 12.85
C PRO A 81 14.71 11.28 13.72
#